data_AF-A0A920TWN2-F1
#
_entry.id   AF-A0A920TWN2-F1
#
_cell.length_a   1.000
_cell.length_b   1.000
_cell.length_c   1.000
_cell.angle_alpha   90.00
_cell.angle_beta   90.00
_cell.angle_gamma   90.00
#
_symmetry.space_group_name_H-M   'P 1'
#
loop_
_entity.id
_entity.type
_entity.pdbx_description
1 polymer ?
#
loop_
_entity_poly.entity_id
_entity_poly.type
_entity_poly.pdbx_seq_one_letter_code
_entity_poly.pdbx_strand_id
1 'polypeptide(L)'
;MECCCLNVFHVLVTASIGICLGYHRYLTHRGFTLPKWLAYFVVFCGNPFLVKRSKQMGWQQESIMRSDTVEDPHSAEKGFWWSHFTWMLFTHSKFDDKKVLYDYTKDFSNDKFYRFLDNYFIKISKSFLG
;
A
#
# COMPACT_ATOMS: atom_id res chain seq x y z
N MET A 1 7.72 18.09 -25.58
CA MET A 1 7.91 16.62 -25.53
C MET A 1 8.89 16.20 -24.45
N GLU A 2 10.03 16.87 -24.27
CA GLU A 2 11.05 16.49 -23.28
C GLU A 2 10.58 16.53 -21.81
N CYS A 3 9.74 17.50 -21.43
CA CYS A 3 9.19 17.60 -20.07
C CYS A 3 8.21 16.47 -19.69
N CYS A 4 7.56 15.82 -20.66
CA CYS A 4 6.68 14.68 -20.39
C CYS A 4 7.48 13.42 -20.06
N CYS A 5 8.56 13.15 -20.80
CA CYS A 5 9.41 11.97 -20.57
C CYS A 5 10.09 12.02 -19.19
N LEU A 6 10.53 13.21 -18.76
CA LEU A 6 11.15 13.39 -17.44
C LEU A 6 10.16 13.12 -16.29
N ASN A 7 8.91 13.58 -16.43
CA ASN A 7 7.86 13.32 -15.45
C ASN A 7 7.48 11.85 -15.38
N VAL A 8 7.36 11.18 -16.53
CA VAL A 8 7.07 9.74 -16.58
C VAL A 8 8.19 8.94 -15.91
N PHE A 9 9.45 9.27 -16.19
CA PHE A 9 10.60 8.62 -15.55
C PHE A 9 10.58 8.81 -14.03
N HIS A 10 10.34 10.03 -13.56
CA HIS A 10 10.26 10.35 -12.14
C HIS A 10 9.14 9.57 -11.42
N VAL A 11 7.95 9.47 -12.04
CA VAL A 11 6.82 8.69 -11.52
C VAL A 11 7.16 7.20 -11.47
N LEU A 12 7.76 6.65 -12.52
CA LEU A 12 8.11 5.23 -12.56
C LEU A 12 9.14 4.86 -11.49
N VAL A 13 10.16 5.69 -11.29
CA VAL A 13 11.20 5.47 -10.28
C VAL A 13 10.62 5.59 -8.87
N THR A 14 9.84 6.62 -8.60
CA THR A 14 9.24 6.85 -7.27
C THR A 14 8.19 5.79 -6.91
N ALA A 15 7.38 5.35 -7.89
CA ALA A 15 6.44 4.25 -7.70
C ALA A 15 7.17 2.92 -7.46
N SER A 16 8.18 2.59 -8.26
CA SER A 16 8.92 1.34 -8.11
C SER A 16 9.62 1.25 -6.76
N ILE A 17 10.30 2.33 -6.34
CA ILE A 17 11.00 2.36 -5.05
C ILE A 17 9.98 2.42 -3.90
N GLY A 18 8.99 3.31 -3.97
CA GLY A 18 8.03 3.49 -2.89
C GLY A 18 7.19 2.25 -2.62
N ILE A 19 6.63 1.64 -3.68
CA ILE A 19 5.77 0.47 -3.57
C ILE A 19 6.58 -0.80 -3.29
N CYS A 20 7.58 -1.11 -4.11
CA CYS A 20 8.29 -2.39 -3.98
C CYS A 20 9.23 -2.40 -2.76
N LEU A 21 9.95 -1.30 -2.52
CA LEU A 21 10.90 -1.23 -1.40
C LEU A 21 10.18 -0.87 -0.09
N GLY A 22 9.33 0.15 -0.12
CA GLY A 22 8.65 0.68 1.08
C GLY A 22 7.47 -0.17 1.52
N TYR A 23 6.41 -0.22 0.72
CA TYR A 23 5.17 -0.88 1.13
C TYR A 23 5.30 -2.41 1.13
N HIS A 24 5.84 -2.99 0.06
CA HIS A 24 5.93 -4.44 -0.06
C HIS A 24 7.02 -5.01 0.86
N ARG A 25 8.27 -4.57 0.72
CA ARG A 25 9.38 -5.24 1.41
C ARG A 25 9.63 -4.74 2.85
N TYR A 26 9.52 -3.43 3.09
CA TYR A 26 9.72 -2.86 4.43
C TYR A 26 8.47 -2.98 5.32
N LEU A 27 7.30 -2.51 4.87
CA LEU A 27 6.08 -2.50 5.70
C LEU A 27 5.41 -3.88 5.80
N THR A 28 5.22 -4.60 4.70
CA THR A 28 4.53 -5.90 4.73
C THR A 28 5.48 -7.02 5.16
N HIS A 29 6.55 -7.27 4.40
CA HIS A 29 7.41 -8.43 4.63
C HIS A 29 8.39 -8.25 5.80
N ARG A 30 8.57 -7.03 6.32
CA ARG A 30 9.55 -6.71 7.38
C ARG A 30 10.95 -7.26 7.04
N GLY A 31 11.31 -7.27 5.76
CA GLY A 31 12.48 -8.00 5.26
C GLY A 31 13.81 -7.33 5.61
N PHE A 32 13.79 -6.07 6.03
CA PHE A 32 14.97 -5.30 6.42
C PHE A 32 14.57 -4.06 7.25
N THR A 33 15.53 -3.51 7.97
CA THR A 33 15.38 -2.27 8.74
C THR A 33 16.01 -1.10 8.01
N LEU A 34 15.31 0.04 7.94
CA LEU A 34 15.83 1.30 7.40
C LEU A 34 16.01 2.32 8.53
N PRO A 35 16.96 3.27 8.41
CA PRO A 35 16.94 4.44 9.28
C PRO A 35 15.64 5.21 9.07
N LYS A 36 15.04 5.72 10.15
CA LYS A 36 13.67 6.27 10.15
C LYS A 36 13.44 7.32 9.06
N TRP A 37 14.39 8.22 8.83
CA TRP A 37 14.27 9.27 7.82
C TRP A 37 14.13 8.69 6.40
N LEU A 38 14.88 7.63 6.09
CA LEU A 38 14.84 6.97 4.78
C LEU A 38 13.57 6.12 4.65
N ALA A 39 13.15 5.46 5.73
CA ALA A 39 11.88 4.75 5.78
C ALA A 39 10.69 5.69 5.48
N TYR A 40 10.68 6.87 6.10
CA TYR A 40 9.65 7.88 5.86
C TYR A 40 9.67 8.39 4.42
N PHE A 41 10.86 8.67 3.86
CA PHE A 41 10.99 9.10 2.48
C PHE A 41 10.46 8.06 1.49
N VAL A 42 10.89 6.81 1.61
CA VAL A 42 10.46 5.73 0.71
C VAL A 42 8.95 5.49 0.81
N VAL A 43 8.39 5.45 2.03
CA VAL A 43 6.94 5.27 2.22
C VAL A 43 6.16 6.49 1.71
N PHE A 44 6.68 7.71 1.86
CA PHE A 44 6.07 8.91 1.27
C PHE A 44 6.00 8.82 -0.26
N CYS A 45 7.06 8.38 -0.92
CA CYS A 45 7.09 8.21 -2.37
C CYS A 45 6.06 7.18 -2.88
N GLY A 46 5.76 6.13 -2.10
CA GLY A 46 4.76 5.12 -2.48
C GLY A 46 3.31 5.53 -2.17
N ASN A 47 3.10 6.48 -1.24
CA ASN A 47 1.77 6.84 -0.76
C ASN A 47 0.79 7.35 -1.84
N PRO A 48 1.21 8.14 -2.86
CA PRO A 48 0.31 8.61 -3.91
C PRO A 48 -0.32 7.52 -4.79
N PHE A 49 0.27 6.33 -4.81
CA PHE A 49 -0.10 5.24 -5.73
C PHE A 49 -0.97 4.17 -5.07
N LEU A 50 -1.45 4.40 -3.85
CA LEU A 50 -2.17 3.42 -3.04
C LEU A 50 -3.50 3.96 -2.51
N VAL A 51 -4.42 3.06 -2.20
CA VAL A 51 -5.72 3.41 -1.61
C VAL A 51 -5.55 3.91 -0.17
N LYS A 52 -4.99 3.10 0.72
CA LYS A 52 -4.67 3.50 2.09
C LYS A 52 -3.65 2.53 2.64
N ARG A 53 -2.61 3.01 3.33
CA ARG A 53 -1.53 2.14 3.83
C ARG A 53 -2.07 1.03 4.72
N SER A 54 -2.92 1.36 5.69
CA SER A 54 -3.49 0.36 6.59
C SER A 54 -4.22 -0.75 5.84
N LYS A 55 -5.05 -0.37 4.85
CA LYS A 55 -5.85 -1.29 4.05
C LYS A 55 -4.95 -2.17 3.17
N GLN A 56 -3.96 -1.57 2.50
CA GLN A 56 -2.99 -2.28 1.69
C GLN A 56 -2.19 -3.31 2.49
N MET A 57 -1.75 -2.95 3.69
CA MET A 57 -1.03 -3.87 4.57
C MET A 57 -1.94 -5.02 5.02
N GLY A 58 -3.20 -4.75 5.35
CA GLY A 58 -4.16 -5.80 5.70
C GLY A 58 -4.40 -6.78 4.55
N TRP A 59 -4.61 -6.27 3.34
CA TRP A 59 -4.81 -7.09 2.14
C TRP A 59 -3.63 -7.99 1.83
N GLN A 60 -2.42 -7.42 1.88
CA GLN A 60 -1.20 -8.18 1.59
C GLN A 60 -0.90 -9.20 2.68
N GLN A 61 -1.16 -8.86 3.94
CA GLN A 61 -0.95 -9.79 5.05
C GLN A 61 -1.93 -10.97 4.98
N GLU A 62 -3.18 -10.69 4.64
CA GLU A 62 -4.22 -11.71 4.44
C GLU A 62 -3.87 -12.65 3.29
N SER A 63 -3.41 -12.11 2.16
CA SER A 63 -3.01 -12.94 1.02
C SER A 63 -1.75 -13.75 1.29
N ILE A 64 -0.79 -13.23 2.07
CA ILE A 64 0.37 -14.01 2.53
C ILE A 64 -0.08 -15.19 3.41
N MET A 65 -1.05 -14.95 4.30
CA MET A 65 -1.52 -15.97 5.25
C MET A 65 -2.45 -17.02 4.61
N ARG A 66 -3.21 -16.63 3.59
CA ARG A 66 -4.30 -17.42 3.02
C ARG A 66 -4.25 -17.51 1.49
N SER A 67 -3.04 -17.46 0.92
CA SER A 67 -2.80 -17.56 -0.52
C SER A 67 -3.57 -18.74 -1.13
N ASP A 68 -4.17 -18.52 -2.29
CA ASP A 68 -4.86 -19.55 -3.08
C ASP A 68 -6.06 -20.21 -2.36
N THR A 69 -6.65 -19.53 -1.38
CA THR A 69 -7.91 -19.95 -0.76
C THR A 69 -9.07 -19.04 -1.19
N VAL A 70 -10.30 -19.51 -1.02
CA VAL A 70 -11.51 -18.68 -1.20
C VAL A 70 -11.49 -17.43 -0.30
N GLU A 71 -10.74 -17.49 0.79
CA GLU A 71 -10.59 -16.44 1.79
C GLU A 71 -9.59 -15.36 1.35
N ASP A 72 -8.78 -15.60 0.31
CA ASP A 72 -7.91 -14.59 -0.27
C ASP A 72 -8.76 -13.46 -0.92
N PRO A 73 -8.54 -12.19 -0.53
CA PRO A 73 -9.18 -11.03 -1.15
C PRO A 73 -9.14 -11.05 -2.69
N HIS A 74 -8.01 -11.45 -3.28
CA HIS A 74 -7.76 -11.33 -4.72
C HIS A 74 -7.54 -12.67 -5.42
N SER A 75 -8.06 -13.76 -4.85
CA SER A 75 -8.00 -15.10 -5.47
C SER A 75 -8.40 -15.07 -6.95
N ALA A 76 -7.58 -15.71 -7.80
CA ALA A 76 -7.84 -15.86 -9.22
C ALA A 76 -9.06 -16.76 -9.51
N GLU A 77 -9.47 -17.60 -8.56
CA GLU A 77 -10.66 -18.47 -8.69
C GLU A 77 -11.96 -17.66 -8.81
N LYS A 78 -11.98 -16.43 -8.29
CA LYS A 78 -13.14 -15.52 -8.35
C LYS A 78 -13.31 -14.84 -9.72
N GLY A 79 -12.41 -15.13 -10.67
CA GLY A 79 -12.45 -14.65 -12.04
C GLY A 79 -11.41 -13.58 -12.34
N PHE A 80 -11.12 -13.40 -13.63
CA PHE A 80 -10.06 -12.50 -14.11
C PHE A 80 -10.21 -11.05 -13.62
N TRP A 81 -11.40 -10.47 -13.76
CA TRP A 81 -11.66 -9.10 -13.33
C TRP A 81 -11.62 -8.95 -11.81
N TRP A 82 -12.04 -10.00 -11.09
CA TRP A 82 -12.01 -10.04 -9.63
C TRP A 82 -10.59 -9.85 -9.12
N SER A 83 -9.65 -10.68 -9.56
CA SER A 83 -8.26 -10.63 -9.08
C SER A 83 -7.50 -9.36 -9.49
N HIS A 84 -7.88 -8.74 -10.62
CA HIS A 84 -7.15 -7.57 -11.14
C HIS A 84 -7.46 -6.26 -10.41
N PHE A 85 -8.73 -5.93 -10.16
CA PHE A 85 -9.07 -4.66 -9.49
C PHE A 85 -10.42 -4.65 -8.79
N THR A 86 -11.35 -5.52 -9.17
CA THR A 86 -12.71 -5.47 -8.64
C THR A 86 -12.73 -5.74 -7.14
N TRP A 87 -11.87 -6.62 -6.64
CA TRP A 87 -11.72 -6.89 -5.21
C TRP A 87 -11.44 -5.63 -4.37
N MET A 88 -10.71 -4.65 -4.90
CA MET A 88 -10.37 -3.42 -4.17
C MET A 88 -11.58 -2.51 -3.94
N LEU A 89 -12.62 -2.63 -4.78
CA LEU A 89 -13.83 -1.82 -4.74
C LEU A 89 -14.81 -2.28 -3.65
N PHE A 90 -14.66 -3.51 -3.17
CA PHE A 90 -15.52 -4.08 -2.14
C PHE A 90 -14.88 -3.98 -0.76
N THR A 91 -15.72 -3.76 0.26
CA THR A 91 -15.31 -3.83 1.66
C THR A 91 -15.50 -5.26 2.17
N HIS A 92 -14.45 -5.80 2.76
CA HIS A 92 -14.43 -7.18 3.25
C HIS A 92 -14.41 -7.17 4.77
N SER A 93 -15.54 -7.50 5.40
CA SER A 93 -15.72 -7.40 6.86
C SER A 93 -14.68 -8.16 7.68
N LYS A 94 -14.10 -9.25 7.16
CA LYS A 94 -13.10 -10.06 7.87
C LYS A 94 -11.73 -9.39 8.03
N PHE A 95 -11.30 -8.57 7.08
CA PHE A 95 -9.93 -8.01 7.07
C PHE A 95 -9.87 -6.50 6.82
N ASP A 96 -10.97 -5.86 6.41
CA ASP A 96 -11.11 -4.40 6.40
C ASP A 96 -11.61 -3.85 7.76
N ASP A 97 -11.82 -4.71 8.76
CA ASP A 97 -12.17 -4.29 10.12
C ASP A 97 -11.02 -3.45 10.72
N LYS A 98 -11.38 -2.31 11.34
CA LYS A 98 -10.40 -1.38 11.92
C LYS A 98 -9.49 -2.03 12.96
N LYS A 99 -10.01 -2.98 13.74
CA LYS A 99 -9.25 -3.70 14.77
C LYS A 99 -8.24 -4.66 14.12
N VAL A 100 -8.67 -5.41 13.10
CA VAL A 100 -7.79 -6.32 12.34
C VAL A 100 -6.68 -5.54 11.63
N LEU A 101 -7.03 -4.44 10.97
CA LEU A 101 -6.06 -3.54 10.35
C LEU A 101 -5.10 -2.91 11.36
N TYR A 102 -5.58 -2.57 12.56
CA TYR A 102 -4.74 -2.06 13.64
C TYR A 102 -3.74 -3.12 14.11
N ASP A 103 -4.18 -4.37 14.28
CA ASP A 103 -3.32 -5.47 14.72
C ASP A 103 -2.20 -5.73 13.70
N TYR A 104 -2.51 -5.74 12.40
CA TYR A 104 -1.51 -5.89 11.33
C TYR A 104 -0.54 -4.70 11.21
N THR A 105 -0.95 -3.52 11.67
CA THR A 105 -0.15 -2.29 11.57
C THR A 105 0.34 -1.75 12.90
N LYS A 106 0.28 -2.54 13.97
CA LYS A 106 0.58 -2.13 15.35
C LYS A 106 1.95 -1.45 15.52
N ASP A 107 2.94 -1.95 14.78
CA ASP A 107 4.32 -1.45 14.79
C ASP A 107 4.42 0.00 14.27
N PHE A 108 3.49 0.41 13.40
CA PHE A 108 3.50 1.70 12.70
C PHE A 108 2.32 2.61 13.09
N SER A 109 1.26 2.07 13.68
CA SER A 109 0.02 2.79 14.00
C SER A 109 0.20 3.87 15.09
N ASN A 110 1.23 3.73 15.93
CA ASN A 110 1.59 4.70 16.94
C ASN A 110 2.40 5.88 16.40
N ASP A 111 2.98 5.76 15.21
CA ASP A 111 3.82 6.80 14.60
C ASP A 111 2.95 7.94 14.03
N LYS A 112 3.31 9.19 14.38
CA LYS A 112 2.60 10.37 13.88
C LYS A 112 2.73 10.52 12.36
N PHE A 113 3.86 10.13 11.78
CA PHE A 113 4.11 10.23 10.35
C PHE A 113 3.20 9.26 9.56
N TYR A 114 3.13 7.99 9.96
CA TYR A 114 2.28 7.02 9.27
C TYR A 114 0.79 7.35 9.41
N ARG A 115 0.36 7.89 10.57
CA ARG A 115 -1.00 8.41 10.72
C ARG A 115 -1.29 9.61 9.83
N PHE A 116 -0.31 10.51 9.66
CA PHE A 116 -0.45 11.63 8.73
C PHE A 116 -0.66 11.11 7.29
N LEU A 117 0.14 10.15 6.84
CA LEU A 117 -0.05 9.54 5.52
C LEU A 117 -1.45 8.92 5.37
N ASP A 118 -1.89 8.14 6.36
CA ASP A 118 -3.22 7.50 6.34
C ASP A 118 -4.39 8.49 6.37
N ASN A 119 -4.24 9.65 7.01
CA ASN A 119 -5.29 10.67 7.10
C ASN A 119 -5.33 11.59 5.87
N TYR A 120 -4.17 11.84 5.25
CA TYR A 120 -4.03 12.79 4.15
C TYR A 120 -3.81 12.12 2.79
N PHE A 121 -3.93 10.79 2.69
CA PHE A 121 -3.63 10.04 1.47
C PHE A 121 -4.33 10.60 0.22
N ILE A 122 -5.62 10.97 0.31
CA ILE A 122 -6.38 11.53 -0.83
C ILE A 122 -5.76 12.86 -1.28
N LYS A 123 -5.39 13.73 -0.34
CA LYS A 123 -4.81 15.05 -0.64
C LYS A 123 -3.41 14.91 -1.23
N ILE A 124 -2.59 14.03 -0.66
CA ILE A 124 -1.24 13.73 -1.14
C ILE A 124 -1.29 13.15 -2.55
N SER A 125 -2.18 12.19 -2.80
CA SER A 125 -2.33 11.56 -4.12
C SER A 125 -2.77 12.57 -5.18
N LYS A 126 -3.75 13.44 -4.86
CA LYS A 126 -4.20 14.51 -5.76
C LYS A 126 -3.11 15.54 -6.06
N SER A 127 -2.29 15.88 -5.07
CA SER A 127 -1.18 16.84 -5.26
C SER A 127 -0.03 16.29 -6.08
N PHE A 128 0.08 14.97 -6.22
CA PHE A 128 1.14 14.31 -6.97
C PHE A 128 0.75 14.02 -8.43
N LEU A 129 -0.56 13.88 -8.69
CA LEU A 129 -1.12 13.55 -10.00
C LEU A 129 -1.72 14.76 -10.75
N GLY A 130 -1.84 15.92 -10.08
CA GLY A 130 -2.32 17.18 -10.67
C GLY A 130 -1.17 18.16 -10.89
#